data_AF-A0A1W9MJQ2-F1
#
_entry.id   AF-A0A1W9MJQ2-F1
#
_cell.length_a   1.000
_cell.length_b   1.000
_cell.length_c   1.000
_cell.angle_alpha   90.00
_cell.angle_beta   90.00
_cell.angle_gamma   90.00
#
_symmetry.space_group_name_H-M   'P 1'
#
loop_
_entity.id
_entity.type
_entity.pdbx_description
1 polymer ?
#
loop_
_entity_poly.entity_id
_entity_poly.type
_entity_poly.pdbx_seq_one_letter_code
_entity_poly.pdbx_strand_id
1 'polypeptide(L)'
;MNQILRVLALEHSGKTIPPIRKPKYQLRKEPIIVSEDEFKKVVRLDEYRRPLEYIHNDFRDNGDTITDHATGLIWQKSGSDKELTYENAKAYIQEIKSKKSDGYDDWRFPTVDELKSLLTKEKQSNDLYISRIFDKKQWWCWTSDERTFGGAWHVGFRYGSFGWYDLNNGGYVRAVRSAQ
;
A
#
# COMPACT_ATOMS: atom_id res chain seq x y z
N MET A 1 -30.79 -20.68 33.70
CA MET A 1 -29.36 -20.51 33.38
C MET A 1 -28.88 -21.85 32.82
N ASN A 2 -28.62 -22.10 31.54
CA ASN A 2 -28.56 -21.28 30.33
C ASN A 2 -29.12 -22.12 29.15
N GLN A 3 -30.06 -21.54 28.43
CA GLN A 3 -30.49 -21.94 27.09
C GLN A 3 -29.53 -21.23 26.12
N ILE A 4 -29.00 -21.86 25.08
CA ILE A 4 -29.42 -21.60 23.70
C ILE A 4 -28.76 -22.64 22.78
N LEU A 5 -29.62 -23.25 21.97
CA LEU A 5 -29.39 -24.21 20.89
C LEU A 5 -29.12 -23.49 19.56
N ARG A 6 -28.36 -24.18 18.68
CA ARG A 6 -28.52 -24.35 17.22
C ARG A 6 -28.74 -23.14 16.31
N VAL A 7 -27.86 -23.04 15.29
CA VAL A 7 -28.24 -23.05 13.85
C VAL A 7 -27.11 -23.79 13.10
N LEU A 8 -27.18 -25.12 12.94
CA LEU A 8 -27.57 -25.86 11.73
C LEU A 8 -26.92 -25.41 10.41
N ALA A 9 -26.15 -26.34 9.85
CA ALA A 9 -25.62 -26.35 8.50
C ALA A 9 -26.73 -26.31 7.44
N LEU A 10 -26.46 -25.59 6.36
CA LEU A 10 -27.00 -25.86 5.03
C LEU A 10 -25.80 -26.06 4.10
N GLU A 11 -25.43 -27.32 3.91
CA GLU A 11 -24.60 -27.74 2.78
C GLU A 11 -25.39 -27.51 1.49
N HIS A 12 -24.80 -26.88 0.47
CA HIS A 12 -25.03 -27.15 -0.98
C HIS A 12 -24.00 -26.36 -1.82
N SER A 13 -22.77 -26.86 -1.89
CA SER A 13 -21.97 -27.00 -3.13
C SER A 13 -20.60 -27.54 -2.71
N GLY A 14 -20.11 -28.59 -3.37
CA GLY A 14 -18.80 -29.19 -3.14
C GLY A 14 -17.63 -28.30 -3.56
N LYS A 15 -17.62 -27.03 -3.13
CA LYS A 15 -16.44 -26.17 -3.20
C LYS A 15 -15.67 -26.41 -1.91
N THR A 16 -14.63 -27.24 -1.99
CA THR A 16 -13.56 -27.23 -0.99
C THR A 16 -13.16 -25.78 -0.76
N ILE A 17 -13.32 -25.28 0.47
CA ILE A 17 -12.82 -23.95 0.82
C ILE A 17 -11.31 -24.00 0.55
N PRO A 18 -10.79 -23.24 -0.42
CA PRO A 18 -9.37 -23.27 -0.69
C PRO A 18 -8.63 -22.87 0.60
N PRO A 19 -7.52 -23.54 0.94
CA PRO A 19 -6.77 -23.19 2.13
C PRO A 19 -6.40 -21.71 2.06
N ILE A 20 -6.63 -20.99 3.16
CA ILE A 20 -6.24 -19.58 3.31
C ILE A 20 -4.74 -19.51 3.02
N ARG A 21 -4.36 -18.95 1.86
CA ARG A 21 -2.95 -18.80 1.48
C ARG A 21 -2.33 -17.79 2.43
N LYS A 22 -1.41 -18.24 3.29
CA LYS A 22 -0.60 -17.32 4.09
C LYS A 22 0.24 -16.43 3.16
N PRO A 23 0.33 -15.12 3.41
CA PRO A 23 1.19 -14.23 2.64
C PRO A 23 2.64 -14.74 2.64
N LYS A 24 3.29 -14.66 1.48
CA LYS A 24 4.70 -15.02 1.31
C LYS A 24 5.63 -13.96 1.92
N TYR A 25 5.21 -12.69 1.90
CA TYR A 25 5.98 -11.56 2.38
C TYR A 25 5.22 -10.85 3.50
N GLN A 26 5.88 -10.69 4.66
CA GLN A 26 5.36 -9.89 5.76
C GLN A 26 6.00 -8.50 5.70
N LEU A 27 5.18 -7.47 5.47
CA LEU A 27 5.63 -6.09 5.39
C LEU A 27 5.33 -5.36 6.70
N ARG A 28 6.15 -4.35 7.00
CA ARG A 28 5.95 -3.49 8.18
C ARG A 28 4.71 -2.63 7.97
N LYS A 29 3.78 -2.73 8.91
CA LYS A 29 2.53 -1.97 8.93
C LYS A 29 2.62 -0.68 9.76
N GLU A 30 3.45 -0.69 10.80
CA GLU A 30 3.57 0.43 11.73
C GLU A 30 4.51 1.51 11.17
N PRO A 31 4.11 2.80 11.17
CA PRO A 31 4.96 3.89 10.73
C PRO A 31 6.23 4.02 11.58
N ILE A 32 7.28 4.57 10.97
CA ILE A 32 8.53 4.92 11.66
C ILE A 32 8.87 6.40 11.47
N ILE A 33 9.65 6.93 12.42
CA ILE A 33 10.35 8.20 12.28
C ILE A 33 11.83 7.87 12.19
N VAL A 34 12.48 8.23 11.09
CA VAL A 34 13.86 7.81 10.82
C VAL A 34 14.66 8.92 10.13
N SER A 35 15.95 9.02 10.49
CA SER A 35 16.87 9.96 9.84
C SER A 35 17.19 9.53 8.41
N GLU A 36 17.73 10.44 7.62
CA GLU A 36 18.11 10.14 6.24
C GLU A 36 19.26 9.14 6.13
N ASP A 37 20.21 9.21 7.06
CA ASP A 37 21.36 8.29 7.14
C ASP A 37 20.95 6.85 7.48
N GLU A 38 19.88 6.71 8.28
CA GLU A 38 19.35 5.40 8.69
C GLU A 38 18.35 4.85 7.67
N PHE A 39 17.61 5.71 6.98
CA PHE A 39 16.53 5.33 6.08
C PHE A 39 16.95 4.28 5.05
N LYS A 40 18.09 4.47 4.39
CA LYS A 40 18.59 3.51 3.39
C LYS A 40 18.85 2.12 3.98
N LYS A 41 19.34 2.06 5.22
CA LYS A 41 19.64 0.79 5.90
C LYS A 41 18.35 0.09 6.30
N VAL A 42 17.42 0.82 6.92
CA VAL A 42 16.12 0.29 7.36
C VAL A 42 15.31 -0.23 6.19
N VAL A 43 15.26 0.52 5.09
CA VAL A 43 14.45 0.17 3.90
C VAL A 43 15.20 -0.77 2.93
N ARG A 44 16.50 -1.02 3.14
CA ARG A 44 17.39 -1.84 2.29
C ARG A 44 17.51 -1.29 0.86
N LEU A 45 18.16 -0.13 0.75
CA LEU A 45 18.34 0.60 -0.51
C LEU A 45 19.80 0.67 -0.94
N ASP A 46 20.03 0.75 -2.25
CA ASP A 46 21.34 1.01 -2.85
C ASP A 46 21.76 2.49 -2.76
N GLU A 47 22.91 2.84 -3.35
CA GLU A 47 23.42 4.21 -3.38
C GLU A 47 22.49 5.21 -4.07
N TYR A 48 21.72 4.75 -5.07
CA TYR A 48 20.76 5.54 -5.84
C TYR A 48 19.35 5.54 -5.22
N ARG A 49 19.23 5.06 -3.98
CA ARG A 49 17.94 4.90 -3.29
C ARG A 49 16.96 4.04 -4.09
N ARG A 50 17.41 2.95 -4.68
CA ARG A 50 16.55 1.92 -5.27
C ARG A 50 16.51 0.67 -4.38
N PRO A 51 15.43 -0.12 -4.41
CA PRO A 51 15.35 -1.36 -3.64
C PRO A 51 16.49 -2.31 -4.02
N LEU A 52 17.15 -2.89 -3.01
CA LEU A 52 18.09 -3.99 -3.22
C LEU A 52 17.38 -5.28 -3.66
N GLU A 53 16.12 -5.43 -3.27
CA GLU A 53 15.28 -6.59 -3.56
C GLU A 53 13.89 -6.12 -4.00
N TYR A 54 13.32 -6.84 -4.97
CA TYR A 54 11.97 -6.61 -5.48
C TYR A 54 11.10 -7.81 -5.14
N ILE A 55 9.83 -7.56 -4.82
CA ILE A 55 8.86 -8.62 -4.51
C ILE A 55 8.23 -9.13 -5.80
N HIS A 56 7.99 -10.44 -5.85
CA HIS A 56 7.14 -11.05 -6.87
C HIS A 56 5.69 -11.04 -6.36
N ASN A 57 4.94 -10.01 -6.73
CA ASN A 57 3.54 -9.87 -6.36
C ASN A 57 2.65 -10.90 -7.08
N ASP A 58 1.50 -11.22 -6.47
CA ASP A 58 0.45 -12.06 -7.04
C ASP A 58 -0.84 -11.23 -7.08
N PHE A 59 -0.92 -10.36 -8.10
CA PHE A 59 -1.98 -9.37 -8.19
C PHE A 59 -3.27 -9.91 -8.81
N ARG A 60 -4.39 -9.53 -8.23
CA ARG A 60 -5.73 -9.68 -8.76
C ARG A 60 -6.43 -8.31 -8.81
N ASP A 61 -6.85 -7.92 -10.00
CA ASP A 61 -7.68 -6.73 -10.22
C ASP A 61 -9.14 -7.04 -9.89
N ASN A 62 -9.76 -6.20 -9.06
CA ASN A 62 -11.16 -6.31 -8.63
C ASN A 62 -12.02 -5.14 -9.13
N GLY A 63 -11.54 -4.34 -10.09
CA GLY A 63 -12.20 -3.12 -10.54
C GLY A 63 -11.52 -1.91 -9.92
N ASP A 64 -12.01 -1.44 -8.77
CA ASP A 64 -11.48 -0.25 -8.08
C ASP A 64 -10.31 -0.56 -7.11
N THR A 65 -10.10 -1.85 -6.82
CA THR A 65 -9.04 -2.31 -5.93
C THR A 65 -8.19 -3.40 -6.56
N ILE A 66 -6.98 -3.56 -6.03
CA ILE A 66 -6.05 -4.62 -6.40
C ILE A 66 -5.69 -5.41 -5.16
N THR A 67 -5.97 -6.70 -5.15
CA THR A 67 -5.48 -7.62 -4.13
C THR A 67 -4.09 -8.12 -4.52
N ASP A 68 -3.14 -8.08 -3.61
CA ASP A 68 -1.85 -8.77 -3.73
C ASP A 68 -1.80 -9.96 -2.78
N HIS A 69 -1.98 -11.16 -3.31
CA HIS A 69 -1.95 -12.38 -2.53
C HIS A 69 -0.56 -12.71 -1.97
N ALA A 70 0.51 -12.16 -2.54
CA ALA A 70 1.87 -12.40 -2.06
C ALA A 70 2.13 -11.67 -0.73
N THR A 71 1.52 -10.50 -0.53
CA THR A 71 1.69 -9.66 0.68
C THR A 71 0.48 -9.66 1.59
N GLY A 72 -0.66 -10.18 1.13
CA GLY A 72 -1.93 -10.14 1.88
C GLY A 72 -2.48 -8.72 2.01
N LEU A 73 -2.19 -7.86 1.04
CA LEU A 73 -2.63 -6.47 1.02
C LEU A 73 -3.66 -6.23 -0.08
N ILE A 74 -4.54 -5.27 0.14
CA ILE A 74 -5.42 -4.73 -0.90
C ILE A 74 -5.12 -3.25 -1.03
N TRP A 75 -5.00 -2.81 -2.26
CA TRP A 75 -4.64 -1.45 -2.64
C TRP A 75 -5.79 -0.80 -3.38
N GLN A 76 -5.98 0.50 -3.21
CA GLN A 76 -6.76 1.25 -4.19
C GLN A 76 -6.04 1.18 -5.54
N LYS A 77 -6.78 0.89 -6.62
CA LYS A 77 -6.25 0.88 -7.99
C LYS A 77 -5.96 2.29 -8.50
N SER A 78 -6.78 3.24 -8.06
CA SER A 78 -6.60 4.67 -8.27
C SER A 78 -6.34 5.33 -6.93
N GLY A 79 -5.29 6.14 -6.83
CA GLY A 79 -5.03 6.92 -5.62
C GLY A 79 -5.80 8.23 -5.59
N SER A 80 -5.31 9.21 -4.83
CA SER A 80 -5.83 10.58 -4.87
C SER A 80 -5.79 11.15 -6.29
N ASP A 81 -6.83 11.91 -6.66
CA ASP A 81 -6.95 12.47 -8.01
C ASP A 81 -6.03 13.67 -8.29
N LYS A 82 -5.51 14.27 -7.22
CA LYS A 82 -4.59 15.39 -7.24
C LYS A 82 -3.49 15.17 -6.21
N GLU A 83 -2.45 15.97 -6.32
CA GLU A 83 -1.43 16.09 -5.30
C GLU A 83 -2.01 16.79 -4.06
N LEU A 84 -1.65 16.28 -2.89
CA LEU A 84 -2.12 16.71 -1.59
C LEU A 84 -0.93 17.02 -0.70
N THR A 85 -1.05 18.05 0.13
CA THR A 85 -0.15 18.23 1.28
C THR A 85 -0.23 17.01 2.19
N TYR A 86 0.77 16.79 3.02
CA TYR A 86 0.80 15.61 3.89
C TYR A 86 -0.40 15.55 4.85
N GLU A 87 -0.86 16.71 5.34
CA GLU A 87 -2.07 16.78 6.17
C GLU A 87 -3.34 16.45 5.37
N ASN A 88 -3.46 16.97 4.14
CA ASN A 88 -4.57 16.62 3.27
C ASN A 88 -4.54 15.15 2.81
N ALA A 89 -3.36 14.55 2.72
CA ALA A 89 -3.18 13.12 2.48
C ALA A 89 -3.71 12.28 3.66
N LYS A 90 -3.42 12.69 4.90
CA LYS A 90 -4.02 12.07 6.10
C LYS A 90 -5.55 12.23 6.09
N ALA A 91 -6.06 13.41 5.74
CA ALA A 91 -7.50 13.66 5.63
C ALA A 91 -8.17 12.80 4.54
N TYR A 92 -7.53 12.64 3.38
CA TYR A 92 -8.01 11.76 2.30
C TYR A 92 -8.22 10.32 2.79
N ILE A 93 -7.28 9.77 3.57
CA ILE A 93 -7.43 8.43 4.16
C ILE A 93 -8.65 8.38 5.11
N GLN A 94 -8.86 9.39 5.96
CA GLN A 94 -10.03 9.41 6.83
C GLN A 94 -11.34 9.52 6.05
N GLU A 95 -11.36 10.33 4.99
CA GLU A 95 -12.51 10.50 4.13
C GLU A 95 -12.92 9.17 3.48
N ILE A 96 -12.00 8.46 2.82
CA ILE A 96 -12.33 7.21 2.13
C ILE A 96 -12.81 6.12 3.09
N LYS A 97 -12.27 6.08 4.32
CA LYS A 97 -12.75 5.17 5.38
C LYS A 97 -14.18 5.50 5.76
N SER A 98 -14.47 6.77 6.07
CA SER A 98 -15.81 7.22 6.48
C SER A 98 -16.88 6.94 5.43
N LYS A 99 -16.52 7.09 4.15
CA LYS A 99 -17.41 6.87 3.01
C LYS A 99 -17.53 5.40 2.61
N LYS A 100 -16.76 4.50 3.24
CA LYS A 100 -16.63 3.10 2.84
C LYS A 100 -16.29 2.96 1.36
N SER A 101 -15.35 3.77 0.88
CA SER A 101 -14.96 3.76 -0.55
C SER A 101 -14.48 2.38 -0.93
N ASP A 102 -14.85 1.94 -2.12
CA ASP A 102 -14.60 0.58 -2.63
C ASP A 102 -15.17 -0.54 -1.72
N GLY A 103 -16.15 -0.20 -0.88
CA GLY A 103 -16.82 -1.11 0.05
C GLY A 103 -16.14 -1.30 1.40
N TYR A 104 -15.09 -0.53 1.72
CA TYR A 104 -14.21 -0.80 2.88
C TYR A 104 -13.97 0.41 3.79
N ASP A 105 -13.91 0.20 5.10
CA ASP A 105 -13.72 1.22 6.14
C ASP A 105 -12.39 1.13 6.90
N ASP A 106 -11.55 0.16 6.56
CA ASP A 106 -10.25 -0.13 7.21
C ASP A 106 -9.04 0.30 6.36
N TRP A 107 -9.27 1.20 5.39
CA TRP A 107 -8.20 1.85 4.63
C TRP A 107 -7.21 2.57 5.56
N ARG A 108 -5.93 2.57 5.18
CA ARG A 108 -4.86 3.21 5.93
C ARG A 108 -3.80 3.82 5.01
N PHE A 109 -3.01 4.72 5.59
CA PHE A 109 -1.85 5.33 4.96
C PHE A 109 -0.72 4.29 4.89
N PRO A 110 -0.22 3.90 3.70
CA PRO A 110 0.82 2.90 3.58
C PRO A 110 2.17 3.35 4.17
N THR A 111 2.95 2.40 4.68
CA THR A 111 4.36 2.61 5.02
C THR A 111 5.25 2.57 3.76
N VAL A 112 6.53 2.92 3.91
CA VAL A 112 7.52 2.77 2.85
C VAL A 112 7.70 1.32 2.42
N ASP A 113 7.69 0.36 3.34
CA ASP A 113 7.89 -1.05 2.99
C ASP A 113 6.74 -1.60 2.14
N GLU A 114 5.53 -1.09 2.37
CA GLU A 114 4.35 -1.48 1.62
C GLU A 114 4.34 -0.86 0.23
N LEU A 115 4.57 0.46 0.10
CA LEU A 115 4.64 1.08 -1.23
C LEU A 115 5.85 0.58 -2.03
N LYS A 116 6.99 0.30 -1.37
CA LYS A 116 8.16 -0.34 -1.97
C LYS A 116 7.80 -1.69 -2.60
N SER A 117 6.89 -2.45 -2.00
CA SER A 117 6.48 -3.75 -2.53
C SER A 117 5.78 -3.68 -3.89
N LEU A 118 5.31 -2.49 -4.29
CA LEU A 118 4.72 -2.26 -5.61
C LEU A 118 5.75 -1.90 -6.69
N LEU A 119 6.99 -1.57 -6.30
CA LEU A 119 8.03 -1.22 -7.25
C LEU A 119 8.42 -2.44 -8.08
N THR A 120 8.67 -2.18 -9.36
CA THR A 120 9.19 -3.17 -10.31
C THR A 120 10.62 -2.80 -10.71
N LYS A 121 11.43 -3.80 -11.05
CA LYS A 121 12.84 -3.57 -11.41
C LYS A 121 12.97 -2.73 -12.69
N GLU A 122 12.14 -3.04 -13.67
CA GLU A 122 12.05 -2.36 -14.96
C GLU A 122 10.74 -1.59 -15.07
N LYS A 123 10.72 -0.52 -15.88
CA LYS A 123 9.50 0.25 -16.16
C LYS A 123 8.46 -0.63 -16.84
N GLN A 124 7.19 -0.48 -16.44
CA GLN A 124 6.08 -1.22 -17.03
C GLN A 124 4.91 -0.31 -17.44
N SER A 125 4.38 0.51 -16.53
CA SER A 125 3.18 1.34 -16.76
C SER A 125 3.54 2.76 -17.19
N ASN A 126 3.45 3.10 -18.48
CA ASN A 126 3.68 4.47 -18.98
C ASN A 126 5.00 5.07 -18.44
N ASP A 127 6.09 4.32 -18.57
CA ASP A 127 7.42 4.63 -18.05
C ASP A 127 7.55 4.74 -16.53
N LEU A 128 6.62 4.15 -15.77
CA LEU A 128 6.69 4.00 -14.32
C LEU A 128 7.16 2.61 -13.92
N TYR A 129 7.91 2.53 -12.84
CA TYR A 129 8.37 1.32 -12.16
C TYR A 129 7.27 0.72 -11.27
N ILE A 130 6.07 0.52 -11.82
CA ILE A 130 4.94 -0.14 -11.16
C ILE A 130 4.16 -0.94 -12.20
N SER A 131 3.50 -2.02 -11.77
CA SER A 131 2.67 -2.86 -12.63
C SER A 131 1.59 -2.04 -13.37
N ARG A 132 1.30 -2.43 -14.62
CA ARG A 132 0.31 -1.79 -15.51
C ARG A 132 -1.12 -1.85 -15.00
N ILE A 133 -1.40 -2.69 -14.02
CA ILE A 133 -2.73 -2.82 -13.40
C ILE A 133 -3.09 -1.58 -12.58
N PHE A 134 -2.10 -0.82 -12.10
CA PHE A 134 -2.32 0.40 -11.33
C PHE A 134 -2.49 1.60 -12.26
N ASP A 135 -3.31 2.55 -11.83
CA ASP A 135 -3.45 3.81 -12.53
C ASP A 135 -2.16 4.62 -12.50
N LYS A 136 -1.80 5.17 -13.66
CA LYS A 136 -0.54 5.89 -13.90
C LYS A 136 -0.49 7.32 -13.36
N LYS A 137 -1.61 7.85 -12.85
CA LYS A 137 -1.68 9.24 -12.37
C LYS A 137 -0.77 9.46 -11.16
N GLN A 138 -0.69 8.48 -10.26
CA GLN A 138 0.16 8.54 -9.08
C GLN A 138 1.59 8.12 -9.41
N TRP A 139 2.35 9.04 -10.02
CA TRP A 139 3.75 8.80 -10.41
C TRP A 139 4.73 8.82 -9.23
N TRP A 140 4.26 9.20 -8.05
CA TRP A 140 4.87 9.00 -6.74
C TRP A 140 3.79 9.06 -5.66
N CYS A 141 4.04 8.47 -4.48
CA CYS A 141 3.11 8.54 -3.36
C CYS A 141 3.83 8.84 -2.04
N TRP A 142 3.19 9.66 -1.22
CA TRP A 142 3.53 9.80 0.19
C TRP A 142 3.45 8.46 0.92
N THR A 143 4.19 8.35 2.01
CA THR A 143 4.11 7.25 2.96
C THR A 143 3.79 7.79 4.35
N SER A 144 3.35 6.93 5.26
CA SER A 144 3.15 7.29 6.66
C SER A 144 4.46 7.42 7.46
N ASP A 145 5.61 7.08 6.86
CA ASP A 145 6.90 7.19 7.52
C ASP A 145 7.43 8.63 7.44
N GLU A 146 7.88 9.15 8.58
CA GLU A 146 8.32 10.54 8.72
C GLU A 146 9.83 10.64 8.95
N ARG A 147 10.39 11.83 8.74
CA ARG A 147 11.79 12.14 9.07
C ARG A 147 11.91 12.64 10.49
N THR A 148 13.06 12.35 11.12
CA THR A 148 13.40 12.91 12.43
C THR A 148 13.44 14.44 12.43
N PHE A 149 13.81 15.06 11.30
CA PHE A 149 13.94 16.51 11.16
C PHE A 149 12.98 17.07 10.10
N GLY A 150 11.68 16.82 10.28
CA GLY A 150 10.64 17.37 9.43
C GLY A 150 10.57 16.75 8.02
N GLY A 151 9.36 16.76 7.48
CA GLY A 151 9.05 16.11 6.20
C GLY A 151 8.70 14.62 6.34
N ALA A 152 8.19 14.06 5.26
CA ALA A 152 7.76 12.67 5.17
C ALA A 152 8.46 11.96 4.01
N TRP A 153 8.63 10.64 4.15
CA TRP A 153 9.20 9.81 3.10
C TRP A 153 8.15 9.53 2.02
N HIS A 154 8.61 9.34 0.79
CA HIS A 154 7.77 9.00 -0.34
C HIS A 154 8.44 7.98 -1.27
N VAL A 155 7.61 7.27 -2.04
CA VAL A 155 8.05 6.32 -3.08
C VAL A 155 7.75 6.90 -4.45
N GLY A 156 8.79 7.06 -5.27
CA GLY A 156 8.70 7.61 -6.63
C GLY A 156 8.64 6.51 -7.68
N PHE A 157 7.44 6.24 -8.23
CA PHE A 157 7.27 5.28 -9.32
C PHE A 157 7.87 5.75 -10.64
N ARG A 158 8.05 7.05 -10.85
CA ARG A 158 8.72 7.61 -12.04
C ARG A 158 10.19 7.21 -12.15
N TYR A 159 10.88 7.17 -11.02
CA TYR A 159 12.32 6.93 -10.95
C TYR A 159 12.68 5.57 -10.31
N GLY A 160 11.70 4.89 -9.71
CA GLY A 160 11.92 3.62 -9.02
C GLY A 160 12.76 3.80 -7.75
N SER A 161 12.64 4.97 -7.12
CA SER A 161 13.49 5.39 -6.00
C SER A 161 12.70 6.09 -4.90
N PHE A 162 13.37 6.36 -3.78
CA PHE A 162 12.79 6.96 -2.58
C PHE A 162 13.32 8.37 -2.35
N GLY A 163 12.49 9.22 -1.78
CA GLY A 163 12.85 10.57 -1.41
C GLY A 163 12.03 11.07 -0.23
N TRP A 164 12.18 12.34 0.08
CA TRP A 164 11.38 13.02 1.08
C TRP A 164 11.11 14.45 0.63
N TYR A 165 10.02 15.00 1.16
CA TYR A 165 9.65 16.40 0.96
C TYR A 165 9.08 16.97 2.27
N ASP A 166 9.11 18.29 2.40
CA ASP A 166 8.41 18.99 3.48
C ASP A 166 6.91 18.75 3.39
N LEU A 167 6.24 18.78 4.55
CA LEU A 167 4.83 18.40 4.71
C LEU A 167 3.85 19.30 3.92
N ASN A 168 4.31 20.47 3.48
CA ASN A 168 3.54 21.43 2.69
C ASN A 168 3.65 21.21 1.17
N ASN A 169 4.55 20.32 0.71
CA ASN A 169 4.60 19.96 -0.71
C ASN A 169 3.38 19.12 -1.08
N GLY A 170 2.94 19.22 -2.33
CA GLY A 170 1.91 18.35 -2.87
C GLY A 170 2.49 16.99 -3.24
N GLY A 171 1.77 15.90 -2.97
CA GLY A 171 2.08 14.54 -3.44
C GLY A 171 0.87 13.64 -3.43
N TYR A 172 0.89 12.55 -4.20
CA TYR A 172 -0.28 11.66 -4.25
C TYR A 172 -0.31 10.69 -3.05
N VAL A 173 -1.48 10.07 -2.87
CA VAL A 173 -1.69 9.00 -1.90
C VAL A 173 -2.32 7.81 -2.60
N ARG A 174 -1.96 6.60 -2.18
CA ARG A 174 -2.66 5.37 -2.54
C ARG A 174 -2.95 4.62 -1.25
N ALA A 175 -4.20 4.45 -0.89
CA ALA A 175 -4.53 3.76 0.35
C ALA A 175 -4.29 2.26 0.22
N VAL A 176 -4.00 1.65 1.36
CA VAL A 176 -3.79 0.21 1.50
C VAL A 176 -4.65 -0.30 2.65
N ARG A 177 -4.99 -1.59 2.63
CA ARG A 177 -5.58 -2.32 3.75
C ARG A 177 -5.05 -3.75 3.78
N SER A 178 -5.30 -4.46 4.86
CA SER A 178 -5.04 -5.91 4.92
C SER A 178 -6.18 -6.67 4.23
N ALA A 179 -5.84 -7.74 3.51
CA ALA A 179 -6.81 -8.75 3.10
C ALA A 179 -7.28 -9.52 4.35
N GLN A 180 -8.58 -9.84 4.41
CA GLN A 180 -9.17 -10.65 5.47
C GLN A 180 -8.89 -12.14 5.27
#